data_AF-A0A394DF90-F1
#
_entry.id   AF-A0A394DF90-F1
#
_cell.length_a   1.000
_cell.length_b   1.000
_cell.length_c   1.000
_cell.angle_alpha   90.00
_cell.angle_beta   90.00
_cell.angle_gamma   90.00
#
_symmetry.space_group_name_H-M   'P 1'
#
loop_
_entity.id
_entity.type
_entity.pdbx_description
1 polymer ?
#
loop_
_entity_poly.entity_id
_entity_poly.type
_entity_poly.pdbx_seq_one_letter_code
_entity_poly.pdbx_strand_id
1 'polypeptide(L)'
;MPLRQIKNLGFLREGELETLGHKKGISVTLIQPSLNLTKLTLVRWDMRKENGTNSSNYVLRSSWMNVVNSNQLEEGDKVQVWSFRVQEELHIALVKSLNV
;
A
#
# COMPACT_ATOMS: atom_id res chain seq x y z
N MET A 1 0.56 4.78 -3.29
CA MET A 1 2.01 4.80 -3.01
C MET A 1 2.78 4.85 -4.33
N PRO A 2 3.24 6.05 -4.74
CA PRO A 2 4.12 6.21 -5.88
C PRO A 2 5.41 5.41 -5.70
N LEU A 3 5.84 4.69 -6.74
CA LEU A 3 7.08 3.88 -6.67
C LEU A 3 8.30 4.72 -6.25
N ARG A 4 8.34 6.00 -6.64
CA ARG A 4 9.42 6.93 -6.30
C ARG A 4 9.49 7.29 -4.81
N GLN A 5 8.43 7.05 -4.03
CA GLN A 5 8.39 7.30 -2.59
C GLN A 5 8.76 6.05 -1.77
N ILE A 6 8.97 4.91 -2.41
CA ILE A 6 9.29 3.64 -1.75
C ILE A 6 10.80 3.55 -1.54
N LYS A 7 11.21 3.43 -0.27
CA LYS A 7 12.64 3.37 0.09
C LYS A 7 13.29 2.03 -0.23
N ASN A 8 12.55 0.92 -0.09
CA ASN A 8 13.03 -0.42 -0.37
C ASN A 8 12.12 -1.09 -1.41
N LEU A 9 12.61 -1.25 -2.63
CA LEU A 9 11.87 -1.89 -3.72
C LEU A 9 11.83 -3.42 -3.62
N GLY A 10 12.71 -4.02 -2.81
CA GLY A 10 12.77 -5.46 -2.55
C GLY A 10 11.76 -5.96 -1.51
N PHE A 11 10.72 -5.19 -1.20
CA PHE A 11 9.69 -5.60 -0.25
C PHE A 11 8.77 -6.71 -0.78
N LEU A 12 8.68 -6.87 -2.10
CA LEU A 12 7.91 -7.90 -2.79
C LEU A 12 8.81 -9.08 -3.17
N ARG A 13 8.27 -10.29 -3.06
CA ARG A 13 8.87 -11.51 -3.62
C ARG A 13 8.54 -11.64 -5.11
N GLU A 14 9.31 -12.46 -5.81
CA GLU A 14 9.16 -12.66 -7.26
C GLU A 14 7.73 -13.01 -7.68
N GLY A 15 7.09 -13.99 -7.03
CA GLY A 15 5.70 -14.36 -7.34
C GLY A 15 4.67 -13.25 -7.04
N GLU A 16 4.92 -12.40 -6.04
CA GLU A 16 4.06 -11.25 -5.76
C GLU A 16 4.25 -10.15 -6.80
N LEU A 17 5.51 -9.90 -7.19
CA LEU A 17 5.86 -8.95 -8.24
C LEU A 17 5.23 -9.36 -9.58
N GLU A 18 5.31 -10.65 -9.94
CA GLU A 18 4.69 -11.21 -11.13
C GLU A 18 3.16 -11.05 -11.08
N THR A 19 2.54 -11.41 -9.97
CA THR A 19 1.08 -11.27 -9.76
C THR A 19 0.63 -9.82 -9.96
N LEU A 20 1.33 -8.87 -9.34
CA LEU A 20 1.05 -7.45 -9.47
C LEU A 20 1.35 -6.93 -10.89
N GLY A 21 2.39 -7.44 -11.55
CA GLY A 21 2.73 -7.13 -12.95
C GLY A 21 1.64 -7.55 -13.93
N HIS A 22 0.95 -8.66 -13.66
CA HIS A 22 -0.24 -9.10 -14.40
C HIS A 22 -1.53 -8.35 -14.02
N LYS A 23 -1.41 -7.21 -13.33
CA LYS A 23 -2.54 -6.38 -12.85
C LYS A 23 -3.52 -7.13 -11.94
N LYS A 24 -3.08 -8.25 -11.36
CA LYS A 24 -3.83 -8.97 -10.33
C LYS A 24 -3.52 -8.34 -8.97
N GLY A 25 -4.41 -8.57 -8.01
CA GLY A 25 -4.23 -8.11 -6.65
C GLY A 25 -3.70 -9.21 -5.75
N ILE A 26 -2.91 -8.83 -4.75
CA ILE A 26 -2.52 -9.72 -3.64
C ILE A 26 -3.27 -9.31 -2.38
N SER A 27 -3.74 -10.28 -1.61
CA SER A 27 -4.33 -10.03 -0.29
C SER A 27 -3.21 -9.72 0.70
N VAL A 28 -3.39 -8.67 1.49
CA VAL A 28 -2.45 -8.27 2.55
C VAL A 28 -3.21 -7.95 3.82
N THR A 29 -2.63 -8.28 4.97
CA THR A 29 -3.14 -7.83 6.27
C THR A 29 -2.54 -6.47 6.61
N LEU A 30 -3.39 -5.49 6.87
CA LEU A 30 -3.02 -4.17 7.35
C LEU A 30 -3.21 -4.07 8.87
N ILE A 31 -2.18 -3.65 9.59
CA ILE A 31 -2.30 -3.08 10.93
C ILE A 31 -2.63 -1.60 10.77
N GLN A 32 -3.83 -1.20 11.20
CA GLN A 32 -4.28 0.18 11.19
C GLN A 32 -3.57 1.02 12.28
N PRO A 33 -3.62 2.37 12.20
CA PRO A 33 -3.16 3.24 13.29
C PRO A 33 -3.82 2.93 14.64
N SER A 34 -5.09 2.53 14.64
CA SER A 34 -5.83 2.05 15.82
C SER A 34 -5.45 0.64 16.30
N LEU A 35 -4.42 0.02 15.71
CA LEU A 35 -3.96 -1.36 15.95
C LEU A 35 -4.95 -2.47 15.53
N ASN A 36 -6.10 -2.10 14.96
CA ASN A 36 -7.01 -3.05 14.35
C ASN A 36 -6.40 -3.70 13.10
N LEU A 37 -6.73 -4.97 12.88
CA LEU A 37 -6.31 -5.71 11.68
C LEU A 37 -7.37 -5.61 10.59
N THR A 38 -6.97 -5.43 9.33
CA THR A 38 -7.89 -5.41 8.20
C THR A 38 -7.26 -6.01 6.97
N LYS A 39 -7.98 -6.92 6.31
CA LYS A 39 -7.54 -7.46 5.01
C LYS A 39 -7.81 -6.42 3.91
N LEU A 40 -6.80 -6.16 3.11
CA LEU A 40 -6.87 -5.28 1.94
C LEU A 40 -6.33 -6.00 0.72
N THR A 41 -6.57 -5.42 -0.45
CA THR A 41 -5.92 -5.85 -1.69
C THR A 41 -4.88 -4.82 -2.10
N LEU A 42 -3.63 -5.25 -2.23
CA LEU A 42 -2.58 -4.47 -2.88
C LEU A 42 -2.64 -4.72 -4.39
N VAL A 43 -2.64 -3.65 -5.18
CA VAL A 43 -2.57 -3.72 -6.65
C VAL A 43 -1.49 -2.78 -7.18
N ARG A 44 -0.95 -3.07 -8.37
CA ARG A 44 -0.11 -2.15 -9.13
C ARG A 44 -0.96 -1.44 -10.18
N TRP A 45 -0.86 -0.12 -10.24
CA TRP A 45 -1.48 0.74 -11.24
C TRP A 45 -0.40 1.42 -12.07
N ASP A 46 -0.36 1.09 -13.36
CA ASP A 46 0.51 1.74 -14.33
C ASP A 46 -0.26 2.84 -15.05
N MET A 47 0.20 4.09 -14.91
CA MET A 47 -0.39 5.26 -15.53
C MET A 47 0.50 5.75 -16.67
N ARG A 48 -0.05 5.75 -17.88
CA ARG A 48 0.59 6.41 -19.03
C ARG A 48 0.32 7.91 -18.95
N LYS A 49 1.38 8.70 -19.10
CA LYS A 49 1.31 10.16 -19.15
C LYS A 49 1.30 10.64 -20.60
N GLU A 50 0.74 11.82 -20.81
CA GLU A 50 0.63 12.46 -22.13
C GLU A 50 2.00 12.68 -22.79
N ASN A 51 3.02 12.99 -21.98
CA ASN A 51 4.41 13.15 -22.45
C ASN A 51 5.11 11.82 -22.80
N GLY A 52 4.37 10.71 -22.92
CA GLY A 52 4.89 9.38 -23.26
C GLY A 52 5.55 8.62 -22.11
N THR A 53 5.73 9.23 -20.93
CA THR A 53 6.32 8.55 -19.77
C THR A 53 5.29 7.70 -19.03
N ASN A 54 5.75 6.63 -18.38
CA ASN A 54 4.91 5.79 -17.51
C ASN A 54 5.28 6.03 -16.04
N SER A 55 4.26 6.11 -15.18
CA SER A 55 4.45 6.06 -13.73
C SER A 55 3.62 4.95 -13.13
N SER A 56 4.24 4.16 -12.26
CA SER A 56 3.54 3.11 -11.52
C SER A 56 3.27 3.54 -10.08
N ASN A 57 2.16 3.07 -9.54
CA ASN A 57 1.78 3.20 -8.14
C ASN A 57 1.38 1.84 -7.59
N TYR A 58 1.65 1.60 -6.30
CA TYR A 58 0.93 0.58 -5.55
C TYR A 58 -0.25 1.21 -4.82
N VAL A 59 -1.41 0.53 -4.87
CA VAL A 59 -2.68 1.03 -4.33
C VAL A 59 -3.26 -0.02 -3.39
N LEU A 60 -3.72 0.41 -2.22
CA LEU A 60 -4.51 -0.40 -1.29
C LEU A 60 -6.00 -0.16 -1.59
N ARG A 61 -6.77 -1.22 -1.88
CA ARG A 61 -8.19 -1.14 -2.23
C ARG A 61 -9.07 -2.07 -1.40
N SER A 62 -10.35 -2.17 -1.78
CA SER A 62 -11.41 -3.02 -1.19
C SER A 62 -11.98 -2.49 0.14
N SER A 63 -11.15 -2.29 1.17
CA SER A 63 -11.60 -1.80 2.48
C SER A 63 -10.88 -0.54 2.95
N TRP A 64 -10.18 0.13 2.04
CA TRP A 64 -9.42 1.35 2.35
C TRP A 64 -10.31 2.46 2.93
N MET A 65 -11.53 2.65 2.40
CA MET A 65 -12.47 3.66 2.93
C MET A 65 -12.79 3.42 4.41
N ASN A 66 -12.96 2.16 4.82
CA ASN A 66 -13.22 1.82 6.22
C ASN A 66 -12.01 2.17 7.10
N VAL A 67 -10.79 1.92 6.61
CA VAL A 67 -9.54 2.30 7.30
C VAL A 67 -9.44 3.82 7.44
N VAL A 68 -9.78 4.57 6.41
CA VAL A 68 -9.79 6.05 6.45
C VAL A 68 -10.75 6.54 7.53
N ASN A 69 -12.00 6.05 7.52
CA ASN A 69 -13.03 6.48 8.46
C ASN A 69 -12.71 6.07 9.91
N SER A 70 -12.26 4.83 10.14
CA SER A 70 -11.98 4.33 11.49
C SER A 70 -10.77 4.99 12.16
N ASN A 71 -9.89 5.60 11.38
CA ASN A 71 -8.68 6.26 11.89
C ASN A 71 -8.70 7.77 11.68
N GLN A 72 -9.84 8.35 11.26
CA GLN A 72 -10.01 9.79 11.05
C GLN A 72 -8.87 10.35 10.18
N LEU A 73 -8.60 9.67 9.07
CA LEU A 73 -7.60 10.12 8.10
C LEU A 73 -8.22 11.16 7.19
N GLU A 74 -7.56 12.31 7.07
CA GLU A 74 -8.02 13.43 6.27
C GLU A 74 -7.03 13.77 5.16
N GLU A 75 -7.48 14.53 4.17
CA GLU A 75 -6.57 15.07 3.16
C GLU A 75 -5.51 15.96 3.84
N GLY A 76 -4.25 15.79 3.45
CA GLY A 76 -3.12 16.48 4.07
C GLY A 76 -2.47 15.71 5.22
N ASP A 77 -3.11 14.67 5.77
CA ASP A 77 -2.48 13.81 6.77
C ASP A 77 -1.23 13.12 6.20
N LYS A 78 -0.15 13.15 6.98
CA LYS A 78 1.06 12.39 6.67
C LYS A 78 0.99 11.02 7.31
N VAL A 79 0.92 9.99 6.46
CA VAL A 79 0.97 8.59 6.87
C VAL A 79 2.24 7.93 6.36
N GLN A 80 2.83 7.07 7.18
CA GLN A 80 3.90 6.17 6.79
C GLN A 80 3.32 4.78 6.55
N VAL A 81 3.78 4.12 5.49
CA VAL A 81 3.40 2.74 5.19
C VAL A 81 4.63 1.86 5.36
N TRP A 82 4.52 0.87 6.23
CA TRP A 82 5.58 -0.09 6.52
C TRP A 82 5.18 -1.46 5.98
N SER A 83 6.13 -2.16 5.37
CA SER A 83 5.96 -3.55 4.94
C SER A 83 6.79 -4.47 5.82
N PHE A 84 6.24 -5.63 6.19
CA PHE A 84 6.95 -6.66 6.94
C PHE A 84 6.41 -8.05 6.59
N ARG A 85 7.03 -9.09 7.14
CA ARG A 85 6.64 -10.48 6.90
C ARG A 85 6.19 -11.14 8.19
N VAL A 86 5.09 -11.88 8.13
CA VAL A 86 4.62 -12.77 9.19
C VAL A 86 4.43 -14.13 8.56
N GLN A 87 5.20 -15.12 9.00
CA GLN A 87 5.18 -16.47 8.41
C GLN A 87 5.27 -16.41 6.88
N GLU A 88 6.25 -15.67 6.35
CA GLU A 88 6.48 -15.47 4.91
C GLU A 88 5.45 -14.57 4.17
N GLU A 89 4.28 -14.30 4.74
CA GLU A 89 3.23 -13.50 4.12
C GLU A 89 3.48 -11.99 4.25
N LEU A 90 3.21 -11.24 3.18
CA LEU A 90 3.31 -9.78 3.17
C LEU A 90 2.23 -9.16 4.05
N HIS A 91 2.68 -8.43 5.06
CA HIS A 91 1.85 -7.61 5.93
C HIS A 91 2.25 -6.14 5.79
N ILE A 92 1.30 -5.26 6.09
CA ILE A 92 1.47 -3.81 6.02
C ILE A 92 1.07 -3.20 7.35
N ALA A 93 1.73 -2.13 7.78
CA ALA A 93 1.27 -1.28 8.86
C ALA A 93 1.16 0.17 8.38
N LEU A 94 0.13 0.86 8.84
CA LEU A 94 -0.08 2.28 8.61
C LEU A 94 0.18 3.04 9.92
N VAL A 95 1.12 3.99 9.87
CA VAL A 95 1.48 4.82 11.01
C VAL A 95 1.12 6.26 10.68
N LYS A 96 0.16 6.84 11.41
CA LYS A 96 -0.19 8.26 11.29
C LYS A 96 0.91 9.08 11.99
N SER A 97 1.49 10.04 11.28
CA SER A 97 2.44 10.97 11.90
C SER A 97 1.65 11.97 12.73
N LEU A 98 2.08 12.20 13.97
CA LEU A 98 1.59 13.33 14.75
C LEU A 98 2.22 14.59 14.16
N ASN A 99 1.39 15.56 13.75
CA ASN A 99 1.89 16.89 13.46
C ASN A 99 2.28 17.51 14.81
N VAL A 100 3.58 17.61 15.08
CA VAL A 100 4.16 18.36 16.21
C VAL A 100 4.52 19.76 15.73
#